data_AF-A0A9D3XFG7-F1
#
_entry.id   AF-A0A9D3XFG7-F1
#
_cell.length_a   1.000
_cell.length_b   1.000
_cell.length_c   1.000
_cell.angle_alpha   90.00
_cell.angle_beta   90.00
_cell.angle_gamma   90.00
#
_symmetry.space_group_name_H-M   'P 1'
#
loop_
_entity.id
_entity.type
_entity.pdbx_description
1 polymer ?
#
loop_
_entity_poly.entity_id
_entity_poly.type
_entity_poly.pdbx_seq_one_letter_code
_entity_poly.pdbx_strand_id
1 'polypeptide(L)'
;MKMLNAAILILVLFYPSLSTKWPTHTVCKENNLEIYYKSCDPVQDFALSIDGCSNILTKTFNIRAAMVLRHNIKELSMNINLIINGKSILTYSQKLCEPNGRRFIFCGKKKGEHIYYEGPVTLGIHEIPQGEYTVSVMLYNEDHLTVACADFTIKNK
;
A
#
# COMPACT_ATOMS: atom_id res chain seq x y z
N MET A 1 42.55 -12.08 9.22
CA MET A 1 41.26 -11.84 9.93
C MET A 1 40.45 -10.68 9.37
N LYS A 2 40.99 -9.46 9.19
CA LYS A 2 40.20 -8.30 8.67
C LYS A 2 39.62 -8.49 7.26
N MET A 3 40.40 -9.03 6.30
CA MET A 3 39.92 -9.24 4.92
C MET A 3 38.87 -10.34 4.79
N LEU A 4 38.94 -11.39 5.63
CA LEU A 4 37.96 -12.47 5.66
C LEU A 4 36.59 -11.96 6.12
N ASN A 5 36.56 -11.13 7.17
CA ASN A 5 35.32 -10.51 7.67
C ASN A 5 34.71 -9.53 6.65
N ALA A 6 35.53 -8.79 5.91
CA ALA A 6 35.06 -7.91 4.84
C ALA A 6 34.46 -8.71 3.67
N ALA A 7 35.09 -9.81 3.27
CA ALA A 7 34.58 -10.69 2.22
C ALA A 7 33.26 -11.37 2.62
N ILE A 8 33.13 -11.81 3.88
CA ILE A 8 31.89 -12.38 4.41
C ILE A 8 30.77 -11.33 4.44
N LEU A 9 31.07 -10.09 4.86
CA LEU A 9 30.09 -9.01 4.88
C LEU A 9 29.58 -8.67 3.47
N ILE A 10 30.49 -8.61 2.49
CA ILE A 10 30.15 -8.42 1.08
C ILE A 10 29.27 -9.58 0.58
N LEU A 11 29.63 -10.83 0.90
CA LEU A 11 28.86 -12.00 0.51
C LEU A 11 27.42 -11.98 1.09
N VAL A 12 27.25 -11.54 2.34
CA VAL A 12 25.92 -11.41 2.98
C VAL A 12 25.09 -10.31 2.33
N LEU A 13 25.69 -9.18 1.94
CA LEU A 13 24.99 -8.09 1.25
C LEU A 13 24.53 -8.46 -0.17
N PHE A 14 25.24 -9.39 -0.83
CA PHE A 14 24.92 -9.85 -2.18
C PHE A 14 24.18 -11.19 -2.22
N TYR A 15 23.79 -11.76 -1.07
CA TYR A 15 22.91 -12.91 -1.04
C TYR A 15 21.46 -12.42 -1.11
N PRO A 16 20.78 -12.49 -2.27
CA PRO A 16 19.35 -12.23 -2.30
C PRO A 16 18.69 -13.28 -1.41
N SER A 17 18.03 -12.82 -0.35
CA SER A 17 17.15 -13.68 0.42
C SER A 17 16.10 -14.22 -0.55
N LEU A 18 16.05 -15.55 -0.73
CA LEU A 18 14.98 -16.26 -1.43
C LEU A 18 13.68 -16.12 -0.63
N SER A 19 13.11 -14.92 -0.59
CA SER A 19 11.84 -14.64 0.05
C SER A 19 10.73 -14.98 -0.94
N THR A 20 9.83 -15.87 -0.54
CA THR A 20 8.59 -16.16 -1.28
C THR A 20 7.50 -15.12 -0.99
N LYS A 21 7.81 -14.07 -0.22
CA LYS A 21 6.88 -13.02 0.22
C LYS A 21 7.48 -11.63 -0.08
N TRP A 22 6.62 -10.68 -0.40
CA TRP A 22 7.03 -9.28 -0.54
C TRP A 22 7.57 -8.70 0.76
N PRO A 23 8.56 -7.80 0.68
CA PRO A 23 9.10 -7.13 1.86
C PRO A 23 8.05 -6.21 2.50
N THR A 24 8.21 -5.97 3.79
CA THR A 24 7.47 -4.92 4.48
C THR A 24 8.20 -3.60 4.28
N HIS A 25 7.50 -2.60 3.79
CA HIS A 25 8.00 -1.26 3.56
C HIS A 25 7.62 -0.32 4.69
N THR A 26 8.52 0.59 5.04
CA THR A 26 8.24 1.67 5.99
C THR A 26 7.65 2.85 5.23
N VAL A 27 6.41 3.23 5.53
CA VAL A 27 5.80 4.49 5.04
C VAL A 27 6.15 5.63 5.99
N CYS A 28 6.05 5.37 7.28
CA CYS A 28 6.26 6.34 8.34
C CYS A 28 6.88 5.68 9.57
N LYS A 29 7.81 6.36 10.22
CA LYS A 29 8.36 5.94 11.51
C LYS A 29 8.78 7.15 12.33
N GLU A 30 7.84 7.70 13.09
CA GLU A 30 8.07 8.76 14.07
C GLU A 30 7.72 8.28 15.48
N ASN A 31 8.05 9.06 16.51
CA ASN A 31 7.92 8.66 17.92
C ASN A 31 6.51 8.17 18.29
N ASN A 32 5.47 8.81 17.74
CA ASN A 32 4.07 8.55 18.10
C ASN A 32 3.29 7.83 16.98
N LEU A 33 3.86 7.68 15.78
CA LEU A 33 3.18 7.07 14.64
C LEU A 33 4.16 6.26 13.79
N GLU A 34 3.90 4.97 13.67
CA GLU A 34 4.60 4.09 12.74
C GLU A 34 3.60 3.46 11.78
N ILE A 35 3.91 3.49 10.48
CA ILE A 35 3.07 2.91 9.43
C ILE A 35 3.97 2.12 8.50
N TYR A 36 3.60 0.86 8.33
CA TYR A 36 4.25 -0.08 7.43
C TYR A 36 3.21 -0.62 6.46
N TYR A 37 3.64 -1.03 5.26
CA TYR A 37 2.77 -1.80 4.37
C TYR A 37 3.51 -2.99 3.78
N LYS A 38 2.75 -4.02 3.41
CA LYS A 38 3.25 -5.16 2.65
C LYS A 38 2.23 -5.51 1.58
N SER A 39 2.69 -5.70 0.34
CA SER A 39 1.82 -6.21 -0.71
C SER A 39 1.30 -7.61 -0.35
N CYS A 40 0.00 -7.80 -0.48
CA CYS A 40 -0.66 -9.10 -0.39
C CYS A 40 -1.04 -9.66 -1.76
N ASP A 41 -0.68 -8.97 -2.85
CA ASP A 41 -0.80 -9.49 -4.22
C ASP A 41 0.33 -10.52 -4.44
N PRO A 42 0.03 -11.79 -4.76
CA PRO A 42 1.08 -12.79 -4.98
C PRO A 42 1.96 -12.51 -6.21
N VAL A 43 1.53 -11.62 -7.11
CA VAL A 43 2.18 -11.39 -8.41
C VAL A 43 3.20 -10.26 -8.36
N GLN A 44 2.96 -9.22 -7.57
CA GLN A 44 3.84 -8.05 -7.55
C GLN A 44 3.78 -7.24 -6.26
N ASP A 45 4.87 -6.50 -6.03
CA ASP A 45 4.90 -5.40 -5.08
C ASP A 45 4.58 -4.08 -5.78
N PHE A 46 4.43 -3.02 -5.00
CA PHE A 46 4.24 -1.67 -5.52
C PHE A 46 4.95 -0.64 -4.65
N ALA A 47 5.17 0.56 -5.19
CA ALA A 47 5.76 1.67 -4.45
C ALA A 47 4.65 2.56 -3.89
N LEU A 48 4.77 2.92 -2.62
CA LEU A 48 3.91 3.89 -1.95
C LEU A 48 4.71 4.73 -0.97
N SER A 49 4.51 6.04 -1.02
CA SER A 49 5.05 6.99 -0.05
C SER A 49 4.02 8.07 0.28
N ILE A 50 4.23 8.75 1.40
CA ILE A 50 3.51 9.95 1.83
C ILE A 50 4.49 11.12 1.85
N ASP A 51 4.03 12.35 1.62
CA ASP A 51 4.92 13.52 1.65
C ASP A 51 5.49 13.80 3.06
N GLY A 52 4.77 13.42 4.11
CA GLY A 52 5.23 13.53 5.50
C GLY A 52 4.34 12.78 6.48
N CYS A 53 4.93 12.19 7.52
CA CYS A 53 4.24 11.42 8.56
C CYS A 53 3.16 12.22 9.29
N SER A 54 3.48 13.44 9.71
CA SER A 54 2.57 14.33 10.42
C SER A 54 1.34 14.72 9.60
N ASN A 55 1.44 14.71 8.27
CA ASN A 55 0.31 15.04 7.38
C ASN A 55 -0.82 14.02 7.47
N ILE A 56 -0.58 12.79 7.95
CA ILE A 56 -1.67 11.82 8.08
C ILE A 56 -2.73 12.30 9.11
N LEU A 57 -2.29 13.10 10.10
CA LEU A 57 -3.17 13.71 11.08
C LEU A 57 -4.11 14.76 10.47
N THR A 58 -3.81 15.30 9.29
CA THR A 58 -4.66 16.31 8.62
C THR A 58 -5.84 15.71 7.87
N LYS A 59 -6.04 14.39 7.94
CA LYS A 59 -7.08 13.57 7.25
C LYS A 59 -6.97 13.53 5.73
N THR A 60 -6.66 14.66 5.12
CA THR A 60 -6.31 14.77 3.71
C THR A 60 -4.81 15.00 3.60
N PHE A 61 -4.12 14.09 2.93
CA PHE A 61 -2.67 14.18 2.71
C PHE A 61 -2.31 13.64 1.33
N ASN A 62 -1.17 14.06 0.81
CA ASN A 62 -0.69 13.60 -0.48
C ASN A 62 0.07 12.28 -0.35
N ILE A 63 -0.16 11.42 -1.33
CA ILE A 63 0.59 10.18 -1.53
C ILE A 63 1.25 10.18 -2.89
N ARG A 64 2.28 9.33 -3.03
CA ARG A 64 2.86 8.93 -4.32
C ARG A 64 2.78 7.42 -4.40
N ALA A 65 2.08 6.91 -5.40
CA ALA A 65 1.89 5.48 -5.59
C ALA A 65 2.27 5.10 -7.02
N ALA A 66 3.02 3.99 -7.18
CA ALA A 66 3.42 3.50 -8.49
C ALA A 66 3.36 1.97 -8.57
N MET A 67 2.78 1.45 -9.66
CA MET A 67 2.74 0.01 -9.94
C MET A 67 2.55 -0.27 -11.43
N VAL A 68 2.83 -1.51 -11.83
CA VAL A 68 2.48 -2.01 -13.17
C VAL A 68 1.11 -2.66 -13.11
N LEU A 69 0.22 -2.34 -14.03
CA LEU A 69 -1.10 -2.97 -14.08
C LEU A 69 -1.02 -4.39 -14.61
N ARG A 70 -1.52 -5.37 -13.84
CA ARG A 70 -1.64 -6.78 -14.29
C ARG A 70 -2.98 -7.07 -14.96
N HIS A 71 -3.93 -6.15 -14.83
CA HIS A 71 -5.29 -6.22 -15.36
C HIS A 71 -5.70 -4.85 -15.93
N ASN A 72 -6.70 -4.85 -16.81
CA ASN A 72 -7.32 -3.60 -17.25
C ASN A 72 -8.12 -2.99 -16.09
N ILE A 73 -8.20 -1.65 -16.04
CA ILE A 73 -8.96 -0.93 -15.02
C ILE A 73 -10.01 -0.02 -15.67
N LYS A 74 -10.95 -0.62 -16.41
CA LYS A 74 -12.10 0.13 -16.93
C LYS A 74 -12.99 0.58 -15.77
N GLU A 75 -13.22 -0.35 -14.84
CA GLU A 75 -13.77 -0.05 -13.52
C GLU A 75 -12.72 -0.38 -12.47
N LEU A 76 -12.80 0.29 -11.31
CA LEU A 76 -11.89 0.04 -10.20
C LEU A 76 -12.65 0.27 -8.90
N SER A 77 -12.72 -0.77 -8.08
CA SER A 77 -13.36 -0.75 -6.76
C SER A 77 -12.32 -0.97 -5.69
N MET A 78 -12.41 -0.21 -4.61
CA MET A 78 -11.55 -0.28 -3.45
C MET A 78 -12.33 -0.80 -2.25
N ASN A 79 -11.82 -1.84 -1.60
CA ASN A 79 -12.31 -2.35 -0.33
C ASN A 79 -11.26 -2.13 0.74
N ILE A 80 -11.68 -1.60 1.89
CA ILE A 80 -10.83 -1.31 3.04
C ILE A 80 -11.40 -2.05 4.24
N ASN A 81 -10.59 -2.86 4.91
CA ASN A 81 -10.95 -3.58 6.13
C ASN A 81 -10.05 -3.13 7.28
N LEU A 82 -10.65 -2.67 8.38
CA LEU A 82 -9.96 -2.44 9.64
C LEU A 82 -9.96 -3.73 10.45
N ILE A 83 -8.77 -4.23 10.76
CA ILE A 83 -8.53 -5.49 11.46
C ILE A 83 -7.86 -5.20 12.79
N ILE A 84 -8.54 -5.57 13.88
CA ILE A 84 -8.03 -5.46 15.25
C ILE A 84 -8.06 -6.85 15.86
N ASN A 85 -6.94 -7.30 16.45
CA ASN A 85 -6.81 -8.63 17.04
C ASN A 85 -7.23 -9.77 16.08
N GLY A 86 -6.89 -9.64 14.79
CA GLY A 86 -7.20 -10.60 13.74
C GLY A 86 -8.67 -10.65 13.29
N LYS A 87 -9.54 -9.79 13.84
CA LYS A 87 -10.96 -9.71 13.44
C LYS A 87 -11.20 -8.44 12.63
N SER A 88 -11.89 -8.56 11.50
CA SER A 88 -12.38 -7.41 10.75
C SER A 88 -13.52 -6.75 11.53
N ILE A 89 -13.33 -5.48 11.91
CA ILE A 89 -14.28 -4.70 12.71
C ILE A 89 -15.09 -3.76 11.83
N LEU A 90 -14.48 -3.22 10.77
CA LEU A 90 -15.11 -2.26 9.87
C LEU A 90 -14.68 -2.55 8.43
N THR A 91 -15.65 -2.57 7.52
CA THR A 91 -15.43 -2.70 6.08
C THR A 91 -16.01 -1.49 5.37
N TYR A 92 -15.22 -0.87 4.51
CA TYR A 92 -15.62 0.25 3.66
C TYR A 92 -15.34 -0.09 2.20
N SER A 93 -16.25 0.27 1.31
CA SER A 93 -16.11 0.05 -0.13
C SER A 93 -16.39 1.33 -0.91
N GLN A 94 -15.58 1.62 -1.92
CA GLN A 94 -15.72 2.78 -2.79
C GLN A 94 -15.34 2.46 -4.23
N LYS A 95 -16.13 2.96 -5.20
CA LYS A 95 -15.74 2.97 -6.61
C LYS A 95 -14.79 4.13 -6.89
N LEU A 96 -13.63 3.82 -7.47
CA LEU A 96 -12.62 4.79 -7.90
C LEU A 96 -12.76 5.13 -9.38
N CYS A 97 -13.06 4.13 -10.22
CA CYS A 97 -13.30 4.30 -11.65
C CYS A 97 -14.68 3.74 -12.02
N GLU A 98 -15.46 4.54 -12.75
CA GLU A 98 -16.78 4.16 -13.24
C GLU A 98 -16.84 4.24 -14.78
N PRO A 99 -17.75 3.49 -15.43
CA PRO A 99 -17.83 3.46 -16.89
C PRO A 99 -18.00 4.84 -17.55
N ASN A 100 -18.71 5.75 -16.87
CA ASN A 100 -19.13 7.05 -17.40
C ASN A 100 -18.54 8.24 -16.63
N GLY A 101 -17.62 8.01 -15.69
CA GLY A 101 -17.07 9.04 -14.82
C GLY A 101 -15.61 8.75 -14.48
N ARG A 102 -14.69 9.60 -14.96
CA ARG A 102 -13.28 9.55 -14.56
C ARG A 102 -13.07 10.41 -13.34
N ARG A 103 -13.19 9.83 -12.14
CA ARG A 103 -12.79 10.51 -10.90
C ARG A 103 -11.27 10.68 -10.83
N PHE A 104 -10.53 9.73 -11.39
CA PHE A 104 -9.07 9.76 -11.46
C PHE A 104 -8.56 9.63 -12.89
N ILE A 105 -7.43 10.27 -13.19
CA ILE A 105 -6.83 10.28 -14.53
C ILE A 105 -6.33 8.90 -14.99
N PHE A 106 -6.06 7.99 -14.05
CA PHE A 106 -5.62 6.62 -14.35
C PHE A 106 -6.76 5.68 -14.76
N CYS A 107 -8.03 6.09 -14.67
CA CYS A 107 -9.15 5.25 -15.07
C CYS A 107 -9.12 4.93 -16.57
N GLY A 108 -9.34 3.68 -16.94
CA GLY A 108 -9.32 3.18 -18.33
C GLY A 108 -7.97 2.67 -18.82
N LYS A 109 -6.92 2.77 -18.00
CA LYS A 109 -5.60 2.19 -18.28
C LYS A 109 -5.68 0.67 -18.48
N LYS A 110 -4.77 0.14 -19.29
CA LYS A 110 -4.70 -1.25 -19.74
C LYS A 110 -3.62 -2.04 -19.01
N LYS A 111 -3.78 -3.35 -19.03
CA LYS A 111 -2.77 -4.30 -18.59
C LYS A 111 -1.41 -4.01 -19.24
N GLY A 112 -0.36 -4.00 -18.43
CA GLY A 112 1.01 -3.72 -18.83
C GLY A 112 1.42 -2.25 -18.69
N GLU A 113 0.47 -1.32 -18.56
CA GLU A 113 0.80 0.09 -18.34
C GLU A 113 1.30 0.33 -16.91
N HIS A 114 2.22 1.28 -16.76
CA HIS A 114 2.62 1.81 -15.46
C HIS A 114 1.63 2.88 -15.01
N ILE A 115 1.14 2.78 -13.79
CA ILE A 115 0.43 3.87 -13.13
C ILE A 115 1.38 4.58 -12.16
N TYR A 116 1.33 5.91 -12.20
CA TYR A 116 1.94 6.78 -11.22
C TYR A 116 0.86 7.77 -10.79
N TYR A 117 0.51 7.75 -9.51
CA TYR A 117 -0.43 8.67 -8.91
C TYR A 117 0.30 9.50 -7.86
N GLU A 118 0.21 10.81 -8.00
CA GLU A 118 0.67 11.79 -7.03
C GLU A 118 -0.46 12.76 -6.77
N GLY A 119 -0.97 12.78 -5.54
CA GLY A 119 -2.13 13.60 -5.21
C GLY A 119 -2.76 13.27 -3.86
N PRO A 120 -3.82 14.01 -3.50
CA PRO A 120 -4.44 13.93 -2.20
C PRO A 120 -5.32 12.70 -2.05
N VAL A 121 -5.21 12.05 -0.89
CA VAL A 121 -6.17 11.06 -0.39
C VAL A 121 -6.80 11.59 0.89
N THR A 122 -8.09 11.33 1.07
CA THR A 122 -8.84 11.72 2.27
C THR A 122 -9.27 10.46 3.01
N LEU A 123 -8.88 10.36 4.28
CA LEU A 123 -9.36 9.30 5.16
C LEU A 123 -10.83 9.57 5.52
N GLY A 124 -11.70 8.58 5.33
CA GLY A 124 -13.12 8.65 5.71
C GLY A 124 -13.39 8.51 7.22
N ILE A 125 -12.40 8.74 8.07
CA ILE A 125 -12.48 8.56 9.53
C ILE A 125 -12.31 9.90 10.24
N HIS A 126 -12.98 10.05 11.40
CA HIS A 126 -12.89 11.27 12.18
C HIS A 126 -11.51 11.43 12.82
N GLU A 127 -10.95 10.36 13.37
CA GLU A 127 -9.62 10.32 13.98
C GLU A 127 -8.96 8.96 13.72
N ILE A 128 -7.63 8.94 13.72
CA ILE A 128 -6.83 7.72 13.63
C ILE A 128 -6.92 7.02 14.99
N PRO A 129 -7.44 5.78 15.06
CA PRO A 129 -7.51 5.05 16.33
C PRO A 129 -6.14 4.95 17.01
N GLN A 130 -6.11 5.00 18.35
CA GLN A 130 -4.91 4.67 19.10
C GLN A 130 -4.71 3.16 19.16
N GLY A 131 -3.46 2.73 19.32
CA GLY A 131 -3.06 1.33 19.44
C GLY A 131 -2.45 0.74 18.17
N GLU A 132 -2.38 -0.60 18.14
CA GLU A 132 -1.85 -1.38 17.03
C GLU A 132 -2.99 -2.07 16.28
N TYR A 133 -3.07 -1.82 14.99
CA TYR A 133 -4.11 -2.39 14.13
C TYR A 133 -3.61 -2.54 12.70
N THR A 134 -4.35 -3.33 11.92
CA THR A 134 -4.08 -3.54 10.50
C THR A 134 -5.20 -2.95 9.67
N VAL A 135 -4.84 -2.28 8.57
CA VAL A 135 -5.80 -1.85 7.54
C VAL A 135 -5.46 -2.62 6.26
N SER A 136 -6.36 -3.48 5.81
CA SER A 136 -6.19 -4.22 4.55
C SER A 136 -6.93 -3.49 3.44
N VAL A 137 -6.23 -3.13 2.36
CA VAL A 137 -6.77 -2.43 1.20
C VAL A 137 -6.65 -3.32 -0.01
N MET A 138 -7.77 -3.54 -0.69
CA MET A 138 -7.85 -4.36 -1.90
C MET A 138 -8.50 -3.57 -3.03
N LEU A 139 -7.86 -3.58 -4.19
CA LEU A 139 -8.38 -3.00 -5.42
C LEU A 139 -8.80 -4.11 -6.38
N TYR A 140 -9.98 -3.98 -6.97
CA TYR A 140 -10.55 -4.94 -7.93
C TYR A 140 -11.02 -4.24 -9.20
N ASN A 141 -10.83 -4.90 -10.34
CA ASN A 141 -11.35 -4.41 -11.61
C ASN A 141 -12.80 -4.88 -11.88
N GLU A 142 -13.31 -4.61 -13.09
CA GLU A 142 -14.63 -5.04 -13.57
C GLU A 142 -14.87 -6.56 -13.50
N ASP A 143 -13.82 -7.38 -13.59
CA ASP A 143 -13.89 -8.84 -13.58
C ASP A 143 -13.66 -9.42 -12.17
N HIS A 144 -13.67 -8.57 -11.13
CA HIS A 144 -13.32 -8.92 -9.74
C HIS A 144 -11.89 -9.46 -9.56
N LEU A 145 -10.99 -9.17 -10.50
CA LEU A 145 -9.58 -9.54 -10.40
C LEU A 145 -8.85 -8.52 -9.52
N THR A 146 -7.99 -9.02 -8.63
CA THR A 146 -7.15 -8.17 -7.78
C THR A 146 -6.18 -7.37 -8.62
N VAL A 147 -6.31 -6.04 -8.59
CA VAL A 147 -5.41 -5.09 -9.25
C VAL A 147 -4.24 -4.75 -8.34
N ALA A 148 -4.51 -4.55 -7.05
CA ALA A 148 -3.52 -4.31 -6.01
C ALA A 148 -4.06 -4.77 -4.65
N CYS A 149 -3.18 -5.13 -3.73
CA CYS A 149 -3.52 -5.54 -2.38
C CYS A 149 -2.42 -5.10 -1.43
N ALA A 150 -2.75 -4.43 -0.33
CA ALA A 150 -1.79 -4.18 0.75
C ALA A 150 -2.40 -4.27 2.13
N ASP A 151 -1.61 -4.87 3.03
CA ASP A 151 -1.85 -4.84 4.46
C ASP A 151 -0.97 -3.75 5.08
N PHE A 152 -1.61 -2.74 5.64
CA PHE A 152 -0.97 -1.67 6.39
C PHE A 152 -0.97 -2.02 7.87
N THR A 153 0.18 -1.97 8.53
CA THR A 153 0.29 -2.06 9.98
C THR A 153 0.50 -0.66 10.53
N ILE A 154 -0.42 -0.22 11.40
CA ILE A 154 -0.37 1.09 12.04
C ILE A 154 -0.10 0.89 13.52
N LYS A 155 0.84 1.67 14.06
CA LYS A 155 1.12 1.78 15.49
C LYS A 155 1.00 3.25 15.88
N ASN A 156 -0.10 3.59 16.52
CA ASN A 156 -0.38 4.95 16.99
C ASN A 156 -0.30 4.96 18.52
N LYS A 157 0.67 5.69 19.08
CA LYS A 157 0.98 5.70 20.52
C LYS A 157 0.52 6.99 21.19
#